data_AF-A0A2V7DLU5-F1
#
_entry.id   AF-A0A2V7DLU5-F1
#
_cell.length_a   1.000
_cell.length_b   1.000
_cell.length_c   1.000
_cell.angle_alpha   90.00
_cell.angle_beta   90.00
_cell.angle_gamma   90.00
#
_symmetry.space_group_name_H-M   'P 1'
#
loop_
_entity.id
_entity.type
_entity.pdbx_description
1 polymer ?
#
loop_
_entity_poly.entity_id
_entity_poly.type
_entity_poly.pdbx_seq_one_letter_code
_entity_poly.pdbx_strand_id
1 'polypeptide(L)'
;MWLDMLKVLVPGGRTHRLAPIVAGMLRYACERSPASSRRRPPQRSLADALIALDEGDDDAATDLVKSAVGQLFRDAGVRPLRYSHQGQQYSVIDAAIHEFQQWGSMPWE
;
A
#
# COMPACT_ATOMS: atom_id res chain seq x y z
N MET A 1 3.14 -13.73 -7.90
CA MET A 1 4.32 -12.84 -7.97
C MET A 1 4.41 -11.91 -6.75
N TRP A 2 3.56 -10.90 -6.56
CA TRP A 2 3.65 -10.00 -5.40
C TRP A 2 3.49 -10.71 -4.05
N LEU A 3 2.57 -11.67 -3.98
CA LEU A 3 2.39 -12.53 -2.82
C LEU A 3 3.66 -13.30 -2.46
N ASP A 4 4.30 -13.91 -3.47
CA ASP A 4 5.52 -14.70 -3.30
C ASP A 4 6.70 -13.80 -2.89
N MET A 5 6.78 -12.61 -3.48
CA MET A 5 7.77 -11.60 -3.11
C MET A 5 7.64 -11.21 -1.63
N LEU A 6 6.42 -10.91 -1.15
CA LEU A 6 6.20 -10.60 0.25
C LEU A 6 6.58 -11.77 1.16
N LYS A 7 6.21 -13.01 0.82
CA LYS A 7 6.58 -14.21 1.58
C LYS A 7 8.11 -14.35 1.74
N VAL A 8 8.88 -14.01 0.71
CA VAL A 8 10.36 -14.04 0.77
C VAL A 8 10.93 -12.90 1.61
N LEU A 9 10.36 -11.70 1.51
CA LEU A 9 10.91 -10.50 2.16
C LEU A 9 10.55 -10.38 3.65
N VAL A 10 9.47 -11.02 4.09
CA VAL A 10 8.88 -10.80 5.42
C VAL A 10 9.65 -11.42 6.59
N PRO A 11 10.24 -12.63 6.51
CA PRO A 11 10.95 -13.25 7.64
C PRO A 11 12.06 -12.36 8.26
N GLY A 12 12.61 -11.41 7.49
CA GLY A 12 13.55 -10.38 7.97
C GLY A 12 13.14 -8.93 7.68
N GLY A 13 11.93 -8.72 7.13
CA GLY A 13 11.51 -7.42 6.61
C GLY A 13 11.17 -6.45 7.74
N ARG A 14 12.02 -5.45 7.97
CA ARG A 14 11.71 -4.32 8.86
C ARG A 14 10.67 -3.41 8.18
N THR A 15 9.80 -2.77 8.96
CA THR A 15 8.71 -1.91 8.43
C THR A 15 9.20 -0.86 7.45
N HIS A 16 10.30 -0.17 7.75
CA HIS A 16 10.88 0.85 6.85
C HIS A 16 11.38 0.27 5.50
N ARG A 17 11.51 -1.05 5.37
CA ARG A 17 11.84 -1.72 4.11
C ARG A 17 10.60 -2.19 3.39
N LEU A 18 9.61 -2.69 4.14
CA LEU A 18 8.37 -3.22 3.58
C LEU A 18 7.43 -2.11 3.12
N ALA A 19 7.36 -0.99 3.84
CA ALA A 19 6.44 0.09 3.52
C ALA A 19 6.72 0.73 2.14
N PRO A 20 7.97 1.11 1.78
CA PRO A 20 8.27 1.62 0.44
C PRO A 20 8.03 0.60 -0.68
N ILE A 21 8.24 -0.70 -0.41
CA ILE A 21 7.99 -1.77 -1.40
C ILE A 21 6.49 -1.88 -1.69
N VAL A 22 5.67 -1.92 -0.63
CA VAL A 22 4.22 -1.98 -0.78
C VAL A 22 3.70 -0.70 -1.44
N ALA A 23 4.19 0.48 -1.05
CA ALA A 23 3.88 1.74 -1.71
C ALA A 23 4.21 1.72 -3.21
N GLY A 24 5.38 1.19 -3.59
CA GLY A 24 5.76 1.02 -4.98
C GLY A 24 4.86 0.04 -5.76
N MET A 25 4.39 -1.02 -5.10
CA MET A 25 3.40 -1.93 -5.69
C MET A 25 2.06 -1.22 -5.94
N LEU A 26 1.62 -0.37 -5.00
CA LEU A 26 0.40 0.44 -5.14
C LEU A 26 0.55 1.48 -6.26
N ARG A 27 1.69 2.17 -6.33
CA ARG A 27 2.02 3.12 -7.41
C ARG A 27 2.02 2.43 -8.77
N TYR A 28 2.67 1.27 -8.88
CA TYR A 28 2.63 0.45 -10.09
C TYR A 28 1.20 0.06 -10.48
N ALA A 29 0.37 -0.36 -9.52
CA ALA A 29 -1.02 -0.70 -9.76
C ALA A 29 -1.83 0.52 -10.25
N CYS A 30 -1.60 1.69 -9.64
CA CYS A 30 -2.25 2.94 -9.98
C CYS A 30 -1.91 3.36 -11.42
N GLU A 31 -0.63 3.36 -11.79
CA GLU A 31 -0.16 3.71 -13.14
C GLU A 31 -0.64 2.74 -14.22
N ARG A 32 -0.78 1.46 -13.88
CA ARG A 32 -1.30 0.42 -14.80
C ARG A 32 -2.82 0.37 -14.86
N SER A 33 -3.52 1.10 -13.98
CA SER A 33 -4.97 1.16 -13.99
C SER A 33 -5.46 1.80 -15.29
N PRO A 34 -6.50 1.25 -15.95
CA PRO A 34 -7.05 1.78 -17.20
C PRO A 34 -7.62 3.21 -17.10
N ALA A 35 -7.64 3.81 -15.91
CA ALA A 35 -7.89 5.25 -15.75
C ALA A 35 -6.84 6.14 -16.45
N SER A 36 -5.59 5.67 -16.58
CA SER A 36 -4.56 6.30 -17.44
C SER A 36 -4.92 6.19 -18.94
N SER A 37 -5.87 5.32 -19.29
CA SER A 37 -6.27 4.94 -20.66
C SER A 37 -7.77 5.13 -20.91
N ARG A 38 -8.28 6.38 -20.84
CA ARG A 38 -9.63 6.82 -21.33
C ARG A 38 -10.88 6.12 -20.76
N ARG A 39 -10.80 5.12 -19.86
CA ARG A 39 -11.96 4.50 -19.21
C ARG A 39 -11.79 4.55 -17.69
N ARG A 40 -12.60 5.38 -17.03
CA ARG A 40 -12.65 5.41 -15.56
C ARG A 40 -13.10 4.02 -15.06
N PRO A 41 -12.41 3.45 -14.05
CA PRO A 41 -12.83 2.20 -13.44
C PRO A 41 -14.23 2.31 -12.83
N PRO A 42 -14.91 1.18 -12.57
CA PRO A 42 -16.19 1.19 -11.86
C PRO A 42 -16.06 1.95 -10.54
N GLN A 43 -17.05 2.80 -10.22
CA GLN A 43 -17.10 3.50 -8.94
C GLN A 43 -17.03 2.49 -7.79
N ARG A 44 -16.27 2.83 -6.75
CA ARG A 44 -16.02 1.99 -5.56
C ARG A 44 -15.24 0.70 -5.81
N SER A 45 -14.59 0.57 -6.98
CA SER A 45 -13.60 -0.50 -7.19
C SER A 45 -12.29 -0.16 -6.48
N LEU A 46 -11.44 -1.17 -6.24
CA LEU A 46 -10.09 -0.95 -5.70
C LEU A 46 -9.25 -0.03 -6.58
N ALA A 47 -9.43 -0.10 -7.91
CA ALA A 47 -8.75 0.79 -8.84
C ALA A 47 -9.21 2.25 -8.69
N ASP A 48 -10.51 2.48 -8.54
CA ASP A 48 -11.07 3.82 -8.28
C ASP A 48 -10.60 4.37 -6.92
N ALA A 49 -10.55 3.53 -5.89
CA ALA A 49 -10.02 3.89 -4.58
C ALA A 49 -8.52 4.21 -4.61
N LEU A 50 -7.71 3.47 -5.36
CA LEU A 50 -6.27 3.77 -5.50
C LEU A 50 -6.03 5.12 -6.19
N ILE A 51 -6.85 5.46 -7.18
CA ILE A 51 -6.77 6.77 -7.85
C ILE A 51 -7.22 7.87 -6.91
N ALA A 52 -8.36 7.69 -6.22
CA ALA A 52 -8.85 8.67 -5.26
C ALA A 52 -7.82 8.92 -4.14
N LEU A 53 -7.15 7.86 -3.66
CA LEU A 53 -6.08 7.96 -2.67
C LEU A 53 -4.83 8.69 -3.18
N ASP A 54 -4.53 8.58 -4.48
CA ASP A 54 -3.42 9.30 -5.12
C ASP A 54 -3.76 10.78 -5.36
N GLU A 55 -5.02 11.07 -5.71
CA GLU A 55 -5.54 12.41 -5.93
C GLU A 55 -5.77 13.19 -4.62
N GLY A 56 -5.92 12.52 -3.47
CA GLY A 56 -6.05 13.15 -2.16
C GLY A 56 -6.49 12.25 -1.00
N ASP A 57 -6.65 12.85 0.18
CA ASP A 57 -7.02 12.19 1.44
C ASP A 57 -8.54 11.89 1.50
N ASP A 58 -8.96 10.82 0.83
CA ASP A 58 -10.31 10.25 0.94
C ASP A 58 -10.30 9.10 1.95
N ASP A 59 -10.97 9.29 3.10
CA ASP A 59 -11.05 8.30 4.18
C ASP A 59 -11.61 6.95 3.69
N ALA A 60 -12.64 6.98 2.84
CA ALA A 60 -13.27 5.76 2.33
C ALA A 60 -12.35 5.02 1.33
N ALA A 61 -11.62 5.77 0.50
CA ALA A 61 -10.59 5.21 -0.36
C ALA A 61 -9.45 4.60 0.46
N THR A 62 -8.98 5.32 1.48
CA THR A 62 -7.95 4.89 2.41
C THR A 62 -8.32 3.56 3.07
N ASP A 63 -9.52 3.43 3.62
CA ASP A 63 -9.98 2.21 4.27
C ASP A 63 -10.07 1.03 3.31
N LEU A 64 -10.54 1.27 2.09
CA LEU A 64 -10.65 0.22 1.08
C LEU A 64 -9.26 -0.28 0.64
N VAL A 65 -8.30 0.62 0.44
CA VAL A 65 -6.91 0.26 0.11
C VAL A 65 -6.23 -0.43 1.29
N LYS A 66 -6.41 0.05 2.53
CA LYS A 66 -5.90 -0.61 3.74
C LYS A 66 -6.44 -2.02 3.88
N SER A 67 -7.72 -2.23 3.60
CA SER A 67 -8.34 -3.56 3.63
C SER A 67 -7.71 -4.50 2.59
N ALA A 68 -7.49 -4.02 1.37
CA ALA A 68 -6.85 -4.79 0.30
C ALA A 68 -5.39 -5.16 0.62
N VAL A 69 -4.60 -4.21 1.12
CA VAL A 69 -3.21 -4.49 1.57
C VAL A 69 -3.21 -5.43 2.78
N GLY A 70 -4.17 -5.27 3.69
CA GLY A 70 -4.37 -6.18 4.82
C GLY A 70 -4.66 -7.60 4.39
N GLN A 71 -5.48 -7.79 3.35
CA GLN A 71 -5.73 -9.11 2.77
C GLN A 71 -4.45 -9.69 2.15
N LEU A 72 -3.71 -8.89 1.38
CA LEU A 72 -2.44 -9.32 0.80
C LEU A 72 -1.43 -9.77 1.86
N PHE A 73 -1.36 -9.06 2.99
CA PHE A 73 -0.50 -9.42 4.12
C PHE A 73 -0.95 -10.71 4.78
N ARG A 74 -2.26 -10.90 5.00
CA ARG A 74 -2.81 -12.15 5.53
C ARG A 74 -2.45 -13.33 4.63
N ASP A 75 -2.63 -13.19 3.32
CA ASP A 75 -2.34 -14.25 2.35
C ASP A 75 -0.83 -14.56 2.26
N ALA A 76 0.01 -13.56 2.53
CA ALA A 76 1.46 -13.71 2.62
C ALA A 76 1.93 -14.21 4.00
N GLY A 77 1.03 -14.45 4.95
CA GLY A 77 1.38 -14.88 6.32
C GLY A 77 2.09 -13.79 7.14
N VAL A 78 1.87 -12.52 6.79
CA VAL A 78 2.54 -11.35 7.38
C VAL A 78 1.65 -10.72 8.43
N ARG A 79 2.19 -10.46 9.61
CA ARG A 79 1.51 -9.62 10.61
C ARG A 79 1.79 -8.14 10.29
N PRO A 80 0.76 -7.33 9.99
CA PRO A 80 0.95 -5.92 9.66
C PRO A 80 1.25 -5.04 10.89
N LEU A 81 0.70 -5.40 12.05
CA LEU A 81 0.92 -4.72 13.32
C LEU A 81 2.23 -5.18 13.96
N ARG A 82 3.01 -4.22 14.45
CA ARG A 82 4.31 -4.43 15.10
C ARG A 82 4.46 -3.52 16.32
N TYR A 83 5.41 -3.89 17.17
CA TYR A 83 5.76 -3.13 18.36
C TYR A 83 7.22 -2.68 18.30
N SER A 84 7.49 -1.44 18.70
CA SER A 84 8.85 -0.92 18.79
C SER A 84 9.53 -1.44 20.06
N HIS A 85 10.84 -1.20 20.21
CA HIS A 85 11.54 -1.52 21.45
C HIS A 85 10.96 -0.79 22.68
N GLN A 86 10.26 0.33 22.45
CA GLN A 86 9.58 1.11 23.49
C GLN A 86 8.12 0.68 23.70
N GLY A 87 7.67 -0.41 23.07
CA GLY A 87 6.30 -0.92 23.18
C GLY A 87 5.27 -0.14 22.36
N GLN A 88 5.69 0.83 21.54
CA GLN A 88 4.76 1.59 20.70
C GLN A 88 4.29 0.75 19.53
N GLN A 89 2.97 0.67 19.35
CA GLN A 89 2.35 -0.05 18.24
C GLN A 89 2.45 0.78 16.96
N TYR A 90 2.78 0.12 15.86
CA TYR A 90 2.79 0.72 14.54
C TYR A 90 2.41 -0.32 13.48
N SER A 91 1.99 0.17 12.31
CA SER A 91 1.41 -0.64 11.25
C SER A 91 2.21 -0.49 9.98
N VAL A 92 2.63 -1.61 9.40
CA VAL A 92 3.29 -1.62 8.09
C VAL A 92 2.33 -1.14 7.00
N ILE A 93 1.03 -1.39 7.16
CA ILE A 93 0.02 -0.95 6.19
C ILE A 93 -0.09 0.57 6.24
N ASP A 94 -0.24 1.17 7.43
CA ASP A 94 -0.36 2.62 7.56
C ASP A 94 0.91 3.33 7.07
N ALA A 95 2.08 2.76 7.38
CA ALA A 95 3.34 3.25 6.83
C ALA A 95 3.36 3.15 5.29
N ALA A 96 2.92 2.04 4.69
CA ALA A 96 2.89 1.89 3.24
C ALA A 96 1.93 2.87 2.54
N ILE A 97 0.76 3.14 3.14
CA ILE A 97 -0.18 4.15 2.63
C ILE A 97 0.44 5.54 2.70
N HIS A 98 1.08 5.88 3.82
CA HIS A 98 1.77 7.14 3.96
C HIS A 98 2.88 7.33 2.90
N GLU A 99 3.73 6.31 2.71
CA GLU A 99 4.79 6.31 1.68
C GLU A 99 4.19 6.43 0.26
N PHE A 100 3.02 5.84 0.01
CA PHE A 100 2.33 5.96 -1.28
C PHE A 100 1.81 7.39 -1.54
N GLN A 101 1.21 8.02 -0.53
CA GLN A 101 0.71 9.40 -0.62
C GLN A 101 1.85 10.42 -0.75
N GLN A 102 3.00 10.15 -0.11
CA GLN A 102 4.19 11.00 -0.17
C GLN A 102 5.09 10.70 -1.38
N TRP A 103 4.66 9.82 -2.29
CA TRP A 103 5.53 9.29 -3.34
C TRP A 103 6.17 10.38 -4.22
N GLY A 104 5.40 11.39 -4.63
CA GLY A 104 5.90 12.52 -5.42
C GLY A 104 6.69 13.57 -4.62
N SER A 105 6.87 13.37 -3.32
CA SER A 105 7.69 14.22 -2.44
C SER A 105 8.95 13.50 -1.96
N MET A 106 9.20 12.30 -2.49
CA MET A 106 10.37 11.50 -2.14
C MET A 106 11.64 12.03 -2.81
N PRO A 107 12.81 11.88 -2.18
CA PRO A 107 14.05 12.57 -2.57
C PRO A 107 14.71 12.07 -3.87
N TRP A 108 14.04 11.24 -4.65
CA TRP A 108 14.53 10.69 -5.92
C TRP A 108 13.79 11.21 -7.14
N GLU A 109 12.74 12.01 -6.97
CA GLU A 109 12.19 12.89 -8.01
C GLU A 109 13.02 14.18 -8.12
#